data_AF-A0AAE4JTY6-F1
#
_entry.id   AF-A0AAE4JTY6-F1
#
_cell.length_a   1.000
_cell.length_b   1.000
_cell.length_c   1.000
_cell.angle_alpha   90.00
_cell.angle_beta   90.00
_cell.angle_gamma   90.00
#
_symmetry.space_group_name_H-M   'P 1'
#
loop_
_entity.id
_entity.type
_entity.pdbx_description
1 polymer ?
#
loop_
_entity_poly.entity_id
_entity_poly.type
_entity_poly.pdbx_seq_one_letter_code
_entity_poly.pdbx_strand_id
1 'polypeptide(L)'
;MFRLSSNDYKKERELITKSDESLKLIHTCPRLSKIKMKHPESFEELKAKEYTITRFISSKLPSGNEIVLMTNLPFKITGEEIKKLYFKRWKIKKKYHTLKNKMKFESFTGKSTIYVYQDFWAQIVVYNKYDTVYSSCIE
;
A
#
# COMPACT_ATOMS: atom_id res chain seq x y z
N MET A 1 3.87 0.08 -5.99
CA MET A 1 3.37 1.41 -5.57
C MET A 1 3.02 1.40 -4.09
N PHE A 2 3.52 2.36 -3.31
CA PHE A 2 3.21 2.48 -1.89
C PHE A 2 3.16 3.95 -1.43
N ARG A 3 2.40 4.19 -0.35
CA ARG A 3 2.37 5.49 0.33
C ARG A 3 3.57 5.60 1.25
N LEU A 4 4.28 6.72 1.15
CA LEU A 4 5.37 7.03 2.06
C LEU A 4 4.84 7.77 3.30
N SER A 5 5.35 7.42 4.48
CA SER A 5 5.05 8.16 5.71
C SER A 5 5.70 9.54 5.67
N SER A 6 5.10 10.56 6.29
CA SER A 6 5.65 11.93 6.30
C SER A 6 7.09 12.02 6.81
N ASN A 7 7.53 11.03 7.58
CA ASN A 7 8.90 10.97 8.10
C ASN A 7 9.91 10.31 7.14
N ASP A 8 9.45 9.63 6.08
CA ASP A 8 10.28 8.87 5.17
C ASP A 8 10.80 9.75 4.02
N TYR A 9 12.08 9.59 3.66
CA TYR A 9 12.72 10.22 2.48
C TYR A 9 12.52 11.75 2.42
N LYS A 10 12.66 12.45 3.56
CA LYS A 10 12.46 13.92 3.65
C LYS A 10 13.31 14.70 2.66
N LYS A 11 14.60 14.36 2.56
CA LYS A 11 15.53 15.01 1.62
C LYS A 11 15.05 14.86 0.18
N GLU A 12 14.61 13.67 -0.20
CA GLU A 12 14.12 13.42 -1.55
C GLU A 12 12.75 14.05 -1.79
N ARG A 13 11.90 14.19 -0.77
CA ARG A 13 10.62 14.90 -0.88
C ARG A 13 10.77 16.40 -1.07
N GLU A 14 11.75 17.02 -0.41
CA GLU A 14 12.04 18.46 -0.56
C GLU A 14 12.48 18.79 -1.99
N LEU A 15 13.05 17.82 -2.72
CA LEU A 15 13.41 17.95 -4.12
C LEU A 15 12.21 17.85 -5.08
N ILE A 16 11.05 17.35 -4.61
CA ILE A 16 9.85 17.25 -5.43
C ILE A 16 9.32 18.66 -5.68
N THR A 17 9.53 19.16 -6.89
CA THR A 17 9.02 20.48 -7.30
C THR A 17 7.69 20.36 -8.04
N LYS A 18 7.52 19.28 -8.82
CA LYS A 18 6.29 18.97 -9.56
C LYS A 18 5.47 17.90 -8.86
N SER A 19 4.16 17.87 -9.10
CA SER A 19 3.27 16.83 -8.54
C SER A 19 3.60 15.41 -9.01
N ASP A 20 4.36 15.27 -10.11
CA ASP A 20 4.72 13.99 -10.71
C ASP A 20 6.14 14.07 -11.30
N GLU A 21 7.10 13.42 -10.64
CA GLU A 21 8.52 13.53 -10.99
C GLU A 21 9.29 12.24 -10.65
N SER A 22 10.27 11.89 -11.48
CA SER A 22 11.21 10.80 -11.19
C SER A 22 12.43 11.34 -10.45
N LEU A 23 12.66 10.82 -9.25
CA LEU A 23 13.78 11.20 -8.41
C LEU A 23 14.78 10.06 -8.25
N LYS A 24 16.04 10.43 -8.09
CA LYS A 24 17.12 9.49 -7.76
C LYS A 24 17.11 9.25 -6.24
N LEU A 25 16.75 8.04 -5.83
CA LEU A 25 16.91 7.57 -4.47
C LEU A 25 18.36 7.14 -4.26
N ILE A 26 19.09 7.88 -3.43
CA ILE A 26 20.49 7.57 -3.11
C ILE A 26 20.53 6.46 -2.06
N HIS A 27 21.35 5.43 -2.31
CA HIS A 27 21.56 4.32 -1.40
C HIS A 27 22.59 4.68 -0.33
N THR A 28 22.15 5.38 0.70
CA THR A 28 23.03 5.74 1.82
C THR A 28 23.37 4.51 2.67
N CYS A 29 24.57 4.45 3.24
CA CYS A 29 25.02 3.35 4.10
C CYS A 29 24.03 2.96 5.23
N PRO A 30 23.37 3.90 5.95
CA PRO A 30 22.37 3.55 6.96
C PRO A 30 21.14 2.83 6.39
N ARG A 31 20.76 3.14 5.14
CA ARG A 31 19.63 2.48 4.45
C ARG A 31 20.03 1.08 4.02
N LEU A 32 21.21 0.93 3.42
CA LEU A 32 21.77 -0.34 3.01
C LEU A 32 21.95 -1.29 4.21
N SER A 33 22.37 -0.79 5.37
CA SER A 33 22.47 -1.59 6.60
C SER A 33 21.12 -2.16 7.06
N LYS A 34 20.05 -1.35 7.01
CA LYS A 34 18.68 -1.83 7.30
C LYS A 34 18.18 -2.86 6.29
N ILE A 35 18.57 -2.72 5.03
CA ILE A 35 18.20 -3.65 3.96
C ILE A 35 18.95 -4.97 4.13
N LYS A 36 20.25 -4.93 4.43
CA LYS A 36 21.08 -6.13 4.70
C LYS A 36 20.44 -7.03 5.77
N MET A 37 19.92 -6.42 6.83
CA MET A 37 19.30 -7.14 7.95
C MET A 37 17.98 -7.84 7.56
N LYS A 38 17.24 -7.30 6.59
CA LYS A 38 15.92 -7.83 6.19
C LYS A 38 15.97 -8.70 4.93
N HIS A 39 16.80 -8.34 3.97
CA HIS A 39 16.90 -8.93 2.65
C HIS A 39 18.38 -8.93 2.20
N PRO A 40 19.16 -9.94 2.59
CA PRO A 40 20.59 -10.01 2.28
C PRO A 40 20.87 -10.17 0.77
N GLU A 41 20.00 -10.88 0.04
CA GLU A 41 20.17 -11.10 -1.42
C GLU A 41 20.13 -9.79 -2.22
N SER A 42 19.23 -8.87 -1.86
CA SER A 42 19.10 -7.58 -2.54
C SER A 42 20.17 -6.56 -2.15
N PHE A 43 20.98 -6.83 -1.12
CA PHE A 43 21.98 -5.87 -0.63
C PHE A 43 23.11 -5.67 -1.63
N GLU A 44 23.65 -6.74 -2.19
CA GLU A 44 24.79 -6.66 -3.13
C GLU A 44 24.41 -5.90 -4.40
N GLU A 45 23.20 -6.15 -4.94
CA GLU A 45 22.69 -5.43 -6.11
C GLU A 45 22.49 -3.93 -5.85
N LEU A 46 22.00 -3.57 -4.66
CA LEU A 46 21.75 -2.18 -4.27
C LEU A 46 23.01 -1.46 -3.82
N LYS A 47 24.05 -2.19 -3.41
CA LYS A 47 25.38 -1.62 -3.15
C LYS A 47 26.10 -1.29 -4.45
N ALA A 48 25.93 -2.13 -5.47
CA ALA A 48 26.48 -1.88 -6.81
C ALA A 48 25.77 -0.70 -7.52
N LYS A 49 24.46 -0.54 -7.30
CA LYS A 49 23.70 0.60 -7.82
C LYS A 49 23.81 1.76 -6.84
N GLU A 50 24.61 2.80 -7.11
CA GLU A 50 24.72 3.97 -6.22
C GLU A 50 23.37 4.69 -5.97
N TYR A 51 22.46 4.63 -6.95
CA TYR A 51 21.12 5.21 -6.86
C TYR A 51 20.08 4.35 -7.59
N THR A 52 18.81 4.55 -7.24
CA THR A 52 17.66 3.97 -7.96
C THR A 52 16.70 5.07 -8.36
N ILE A 53 16.36 5.14 -9.63
CA ILE A 53 15.36 6.09 -10.13
C ILE A 53 13.99 5.57 -9.74
N THR A 54 13.21 6.37 -9.02
CA THR A 54 11.82 6.03 -8.70
C THR A 54 10.92 7.24 -8.91
N ARG A 55 9.69 6.99 -9.35
CA ARG A 55 8.70 8.03 -9.59
C ARG A 55 7.94 8.36 -8.31
N PHE A 56 7.87 9.64 -8.00
CA PHE A 56 7.16 10.23 -6.88
C PHE A 56 5.97 11.02 -7.39
N ILE A 57 4.83 10.81 -6.74
CA ILE A 57 3.58 11.50 -7.06
C ILE A 57 3.06 12.12 -5.76
N SER A 58 3.00 13.45 -5.70
CA SER A 58 2.36 14.17 -4.61
C SER A 58 0.91 14.49 -4.95
N SER A 59 0.02 14.30 -3.99
CA SER A 59 -1.37 14.68 -4.08
C SER A 59 -1.89 15.19 -2.75
N LYS A 60 -2.59 16.33 -2.79
CA LYS A 60 -3.39 16.82 -1.67
C LYS A 60 -4.75 16.11 -1.62
N LEU A 61 -5.22 15.80 -0.42
CA LEU A 61 -6.57 15.30 -0.18
C LEU A 61 -7.53 16.46 0.11
N PRO A 62 -8.85 16.25 -0.07
CA PRO A 62 -9.86 17.21 0.37
C PRO A 62 -9.75 17.55 1.86
N SER A 63 -9.21 16.63 2.68
CA SER A 63 -8.99 16.83 4.11
C SER A 63 -7.77 17.70 4.43
N GLY A 64 -7.11 18.31 3.45
CA GLY A 64 -5.88 19.10 3.62
C GLY A 64 -4.59 18.29 3.77
N ASN A 65 -4.68 16.97 3.97
CA ASN A 65 -3.51 16.11 4.14
C ASN A 65 -2.80 15.85 2.79
N GLU A 66 -1.48 15.94 2.78
CA GLU A 66 -0.66 15.55 1.63
C GLU A 66 -0.35 14.05 1.66
N ILE A 67 -0.53 13.38 0.52
CA ILE A 67 -0.10 12.01 0.30
C ILE A 67 0.95 12.00 -0.79
N VAL A 68 2.10 11.43 -0.44
CA VAL A 68 3.17 11.14 -1.39
C VAL A 68 3.18 9.64 -1.68
N LEU A 69 3.15 9.31 -2.96
CA LEU A 69 3.12 7.97 -3.51
C LEU A 69 4.42 7.70 -4.26
N MET A 70 4.98 6.52 -4.06
CA MET A 70 6.19 6.06 -4.73
C MET A 70 5.87 4.86 -5.63
N THR A 71 6.36 4.88 -6.86
CA THR A 71 6.04 3.86 -7.86
C THR A 71 7.16 3.60 -8.87
N ASN A 72 7.20 2.38 -9.39
CA ASN A 72 8.07 1.95 -10.48
C ASN A 72 7.30 1.89 -11.83
N LEU A 73 6.16 2.59 -11.93
CA LEU A 73 5.34 2.57 -13.13
C LEU A 73 5.82 3.60 -14.15
N PRO A 74 5.77 3.27 -15.46
CA PRO A 74 6.22 4.17 -16.51
C PRO A 74 5.34 5.42 -16.61
N PHE A 75 5.89 6.50 -17.17
CA PHE A 75 5.18 7.77 -17.41
C PHE A 75 4.02 7.69 -18.40
N LYS A 76 3.85 6.56 -19.09
CA LYS A 76 2.65 6.26 -19.89
C LYS A 76 1.36 6.34 -19.07
N ILE A 77 1.45 5.99 -17.78
CA ILE A 77 0.34 6.09 -16.83
C ILE A 77 0.44 7.43 -16.12
N THR A 78 -0.65 8.18 -16.10
CA THR A 78 -0.71 9.51 -15.47
C THR A 78 -0.71 9.42 -13.94
N GLY A 79 -0.24 10.48 -13.27
CA GLY A 79 -0.29 10.57 -11.81
C GLY A 79 -1.72 10.43 -11.25
N GLU A 80 -2.73 10.89 -11.99
CA GLU A 80 -4.14 10.75 -11.61
C GLU A 80 -4.64 9.31 -11.64
N GLU A 81 -4.28 8.53 -12.64
CA GLU A 81 -4.63 7.10 -12.70
C GLU A 81 -3.99 6.32 -11.57
N ILE A 82 -2.74 6.65 -11.25
CA ILE A 82 -2.01 6.06 -10.12
C ILE A 82 -2.70 6.41 -8.80
N LYS A 83 -3.16 7.67 -8.65
CA LYS A 83 -3.97 8.10 -7.51
C LYS A 83 -5.30 7.33 -7.44
N LYS A 84 -6.01 7.16 -8.55
CA LYS A 84 -7.24 6.33 -8.61
C LYS A 84 -6.95 4.90 -8.17
N LEU A 85 -5.84 4.31 -8.64
CA LEU A 85 -5.41 2.97 -8.25
C LEU A 85 -5.10 2.86 -6.75
N TYR A 86 -4.45 3.88 -6.16
CA TYR A 86 -4.23 3.96 -4.71
C TYR A 86 -5.54 3.93 -3.94
N PHE A 87 -6.53 4.72 -4.36
CA PHE A 87 -7.83 4.77 -3.70
C PHE A 87 -8.60 3.45 -3.85
N LYS A 88 -8.48 2.75 -4.98
CA LYS A 88 -9.00 1.37 -5.11
C LYS A 88 -8.38 0.43 -4.08
N ARG A 89 -7.06 0.49 -3.86
CA ARG A 89 -6.39 -0.27 -2.79
C ARG A 89 -6.91 0.12 -1.40
N TRP A 90 -7.14 1.40 -1.14
CA TRP A 90 -7.68 1.87 0.14
C TRP A 90 -9.08 1.33 0.43
N LYS A 91 -9.93 1.17 -0.60
CA LYS A 91 -11.26 0.53 -0.44
C LYS A 91 -11.13 -0.88 0.16
N ILE A 92 -10.13 -1.66 -0.23
CA ILE A 92 -9.87 -3.00 0.34
C ILE A 92 -9.59 -2.91 1.85
N LYS A 93 -8.80 -1.93 2.30
CA LYS A 93 -8.54 -1.72 3.74
C LYS A 93 -9.84 -1.41 4.51
N LYS A 94 -10.75 -0.63 3.92
CA LYS A 94 -12.07 -0.38 4.52
C LYS A 94 -12.93 -1.65 4.61
N LYS A 95 -12.85 -2.53 3.60
CA LYS A 95 -13.51 -3.85 3.63
C LYS A 95 -12.99 -4.71 4.79
N TYR A 96 -11.66 -4.80 4.97
CA TYR A 96 -11.08 -5.49 6.13
C TYR A 96 -11.49 -4.90 7.48
N HIS A 97 -11.56 -3.57 7.59
CA HIS A 97 -12.07 -2.92 8.80
C HIS A 97 -13.53 -3.30 9.09
N THR A 98 -14.35 -3.41 8.04
CA THR A 98 -15.74 -3.85 8.14
C THR A 98 -15.84 -5.31 8.58
N LEU A 99 -15.05 -6.19 7.97
CA LEU A 99 -14.97 -7.60 8.37
C LEU A 99 -14.58 -7.74 9.85
N LYS A 100 -13.47 -7.12 10.27
CA LYS A 100 -13.01 -7.22 11.66
C LYS A 100 -13.99 -6.64 12.66
N ASN A 101 -14.50 -5.43 12.42
CA ASN A 101 -15.25 -4.71 13.45
C ASN A 101 -16.77 -4.92 13.39
N LYS A 102 -17.36 -5.02 12.18
CA LYS A 102 -18.81 -5.21 12.04
C LYS A 102 -19.19 -6.69 12.07
N MET A 103 -18.46 -7.53 11.34
CA MET A 103 -18.70 -8.98 11.31
C MET A 103 -18.03 -9.71 12.48
N LYS A 104 -17.22 -9.01 13.29
CA LYS A 104 -16.47 -9.60 14.42
C LYS A 104 -15.66 -10.81 13.98
N PHE A 105 -14.92 -10.68 12.89
CA PHE A 105 -14.22 -11.77 12.22
C PHE A 105 -13.21 -12.54 13.09
N GLU A 106 -12.77 -11.96 14.20
CA GLU A 106 -11.83 -12.55 15.15
C GLU A 106 -12.54 -13.34 16.28
N SER A 107 -13.88 -13.39 16.27
CA SER A 107 -14.71 -14.11 17.23
C SER A 107 -15.03 -15.52 16.71
N PHE A 108 -14.23 -16.49 17.11
CA PHE A 108 -14.40 -17.90 16.73
C PHE A 108 -15.27 -18.67 17.73
N THR A 109 -16.05 -19.63 17.22
CA THR A 109 -16.96 -20.46 18.03
C THR A 109 -16.24 -21.59 18.76
N GLY A 110 -15.07 -22.03 18.26
CA GLY A 110 -14.30 -23.14 18.82
C GLY A 110 -12.81 -22.85 18.93
N LYS A 111 -12.14 -23.61 19.80
CA LYS A 111 -10.68 -23.50 20.04
C LYS A 111 -9.84 -24.44 19.15
N SER A 112 -10.47 -25.45 18.54
CA SER A 112 -9.78 -26.35 17.61
C SER A 112 -9.54 -25.65 16.26
N THR A 113 -8.41 -25.95 15.64
CA THR A 113 -8.01 -25.38 14.34
C THR A 113 -9.06 -25.62 13.26
N ILE A 114 -9.73 -26.77 13.27
CA ILE A 114 -10.79 -27.11 12.32
C ILE A 114 -11.96 -26.13 12.43
N TYR A 115 -12.42 -25.80 13.64
CA TYR A 115 -13.51 -24.84 13.85
C TYR A 115 -13.11 -23.44 13.41
N VAL A 116 -11.86 -23.03 13.69
CA VAL A 116 -11.33 -21.73 13.24
C VAL A 116 -11.35 -21.61 11.72
N TYR A 117 -10.91 -22.64 10.99
CA TYR A 117 -10.94 -22.63 9.53
C TYR A 117 -12.37 -22.63 8.99
N GLN A 118 -13.28 -23.43 9.57
CA GLN A 118 -14.68 -23.47 9.14
C GLN A 118 -15.36 -22.10 9.29
N ASP A 119 -15.22 -21.47 10.46
CA ASP A 119 -15.77 -20.14 10.73
C ASP A 119 -15.18 -19.09 9.78
N PHE A 120 -13.86 -19.14 9.56
CA PHE A 120 -13.16 -18.25 8.64
C PHE A 120 -13.74 -18.34 7.21
N TRP A 121 -13.86 -19.55 6.67
CA TRP A 121 -14.37 -19.76 5.31
C TRP A 121 -15.84 -19.36 5.19
N ALA A 122 -16.68 -19.75 6.16
CA ALA A 122 -18.10 -19.40 6.16
C ALA A 122 -18.31 -17.88 6.16
N GLN A 123 -17.60 -17.15 7.03
CA GLN A 123 -17.72 -15.71 7.13
C GLN A 123 -17.24 -14.98 5.85
N ILE A 124 -16.16 -15.45 5.21
CA ILE A 124 -15.69 -14.87 3.94
C ILE A 124 -16.71 -15.09 2.82
N VAL A 125 -17.27 -16.29 2.70
CA VAL A 125 -18.26 -16.58 1.64
C VAL A 125 -19.51 -15.72 1.82
N VAL A 126 -20.02 -15.60 3.04
CA VAL A 126 -21.17 -14.73 3.36
C VAL A 126 -20.84 -13.27 3.03
N TYR A 127 -19.66 -12.80 3.41
CA TYR A 127 -19.24 -11.42 3.11
C TYR A 127 -19.13 -11.17 1.60
N ASN A 128 -18.54 -12.08 0.84
CA ASN A 128 -18.41 -11.94 -0.61
C ASN A 128 -19.77 -11.91 -1.30
N LYS A 129 -20.72 -12.75 -0.88
CA LYS A 129 -22.10 -12.72 -1.39
C LYS A 129 -22.77 -11.38 -1.06
N TYR A 130 -22.67 -10.93 0.18
CA TYR A 130 -23.22 -9.64 0.61
C TYR A 130 -22.63 -8.47 -0.21
N ASP A 131 -21.31 -8.43 -0.36
CA ASP A 131 -20.62 -7.36 -1.09
C ASP A 131 -20.98 -7.36 -2.59
N THR A 132 -21.22 -8.54 -3.17
CA THR A 132 -21.69 -8.68 -4.57
C THR A 132 -23.09 -8.10 -4.73
N VAL A 133 -24.04 -8.51 -3.88
CA VAL A 133 -25.43 -8.01 -3.92
C VAL A 133 -25.48 -6.50 -3.65
N TYR A 134 -24.73 -6.04 -2.64
CA TYR A 134 -24.64 -4.62 -2.31
C TYR A 134 -24.09 -3.79 -3.47
N SER A 135 -23.08 -4.31 -4.17
CA SER A 135 -22.51 -3.64 -5.35
C SER A 135 -23.51 -3.58 -6.51
N SER A 136 -24.31 -4.63 -6.75
CA SER A 136 -25.33 -4.64 -7.80
C SER A 136 -26.53 -3.72 -7.56
N CYS A 137 -26.79 -3.29 -6.32
CA CYS A 137 -27.89 -2.38 -5.99
C CYS A 137 -27.49 -0.89 -6.05
N ILE A 138 -26.20 -0.58 -6.25
CA ILE A 138 -25.66 0.79 -6.22
C ILE A 138 -25.25 1.27 -7.63
N GLU A 139 -25.29 0.39 -8.63
CA GLU A 139 -25.26 0.76 -10.05
C GLU A 139 -26.65 1.18 -10.54
#